data_AF-A0A9X7TJ00-F1
#
_entry.id   AF-A0A9X7TJ00-F1
#
_cell.length_a   1.000
_cell.length_b   1.000
_cell.length_c   1.000
_cell.angle_alpha   90.00
_cell.angle_beta   90.00
_cell.angle_gamma   90.00
#
_symmetry.space_group_name_H-M   'P 1'
#
loop_
_entity.id
_entity.type
_entity.pdbx_description
1 polymer ?
#
loop_
_entity_poly.entity_id
_entity_poly.type
_entity_poly.pdbx_seq_one_letter_code
_entity_poly.pdbx_strand_id
1 'polypeptide(L)'
;MKKLLLLVLISIALFTIVTNSYTLKIIVRGPVEVLVITNSSSIFLHNSTLLTFNRSVIISVSPLNPGYYVEINGTKYTEYTRAINSSETLNITAIPEFVKVSLNLSGSGKIRLTFSNGSSIIVNKSTEFYALNNSLLYIYSSKTMFINNVTTNFYILALNNNITLNITFLNNKSSSAGNVSNSQGFIGIGLGLIALSFYLFFKKRQQ
;
A
#
# COMPACT_ATOMS: atom_id res chain seq x y z
N MET A 1 -5.88 73.53 -16.80
CA MET A 1 -4.83 72.49 -16.68
C MET A 1 -4.84 71.75 -15.34
N LYS A 2 -4.74 72.41 -14.17
CA LYS A 2 -4.63 71.73 -12.86
C LYS A 2 -5.75 70.72 -12.52
N LYS A 3 -7.01 71.04 -12.85
CA LYS A 3 -8.16 70.14 -12.61
C LYS A 3 -8.17 68.88 -13.50
N LEU A 4 -7.65 68.99 -14.73
CA LEU A 4 -7.54 67.86 -15.67
C LEU A 4 -6.45 66.89 -15.20
N LEU A 5 -5.31 67.43 -14.74
CA LEU A 5 -4.22 66.65 -14.18
C LEU A 5 -4.69 65.84 -12.95
N LEU A 6 -5.48 66.46 -12.07
CA LEU A 6 -6.05 65.79 -10.89
C LEU A 6 -7.00 64.65 -11.28
N LEU A 7 -7.84 64.83 -12.30
CA LEU A 7 -8.78 63.81 -12.77
C LEU A 7 -8.07 62.60 -13.40
N VAL A 8 -6.97 62.88 -14.11
CA VAL A 8 -6.08 61.84 -14.67
C VAL A 8 -5.36 61.09 -13.54
N LEU A 9 -4.84 61.77 -12.52
CA LEU A 9 -4.22 61.14 -11.35
C LEU A 9 -5.20 60.26 -10.56
N ILE A 10 -6.45 60.71 -10.37
CA ILE A 10 -7.50 59.93 -9.69
C ILE A 10 -7.86 58.70 -10.53
N SER A 11 -7.98 58.82 -11.85
CA SER A 11 -8.22 57.67 -12.72
C SER A 11 -7.07 56.67 -12.66
N ILE A 12 -5.81 57.14 -12.75
CA ILE A 12 -4.63 56.26 -12.66
C ILE A 12 -4.58 55.54 -11.30
N ALA A 13 -4.88 56.24 -10.20
CA ALA A 13 -4.91 55.66 -8.86
C ALA A 13 -6.05 54.64 -8.67
N LEU A 14 -7.20 54.82 -9.33
CA LEU A 14 -8.33 53.88 -9.30
C LEU A 14 -8.06 52.62 -10.14
N PHE A 15 -7.23 52.70 -11.19
CA PHE A 15 -6.87 51.57 -12.05
C PHE A 15 -5.64 50.79 -11.58
N THR A 16 -4.86 51.30 -10.64
CA THR A 16 -3.74 50.55 -10.04
C THR A 16 -4.25 49.53 -9.01
N ILE A 17 -4.80 48.42 -9.49
CA ILE A 17 -4.94 47.21 -8.68
C ILE A 17 -3.54 46.63 -8.57
N VAL A 18 -2.89 46.83 -7.42
CA VAL A 18 -1.63 46.14 -7.10
C VAL A 18 -1.97 44.66 -6.92
N THR A 19 -1.79 43.87 -7.98
CA THR A 19 -1.86 42.42 -7.90
C THR A 19 -0.52 41.92 -7.37
N ASN A 20 -0.43 41.67 -6.07
CA ASN A 20 0.71 40.98 -5.52
C ASN A 20 0.70 39.53 -6.05
N SER A 21 1.71 39.19 -6.85
CA SER A 21 1.96 37.82 -7.28
C SER A 21 2.96 37.16 -6.33
N TYR A 22 2.62 35.97 -5.85
CA TYR A 22 3.46 35.13 -5.03
C TYR A 22 3.92 33.93 -5.84
N THR A 23 5.17 33.53 -5.64
CA THR A 23 5.77 32.37 -6.31
C THR A 23 5.86 31.22 -5.32
N LEU A 24 5.20 30.12 -5.64
CA LEU A 24 5.21 28.88 -4.87
C LEU A 24 6.01 27.81 -5.62
N LYS A 25 7.12 27.37 -5.02
CA LYS A 25 7.92 26.26 -5.55
C LYS A 25 7.59 24.99 -4.78
N ILE A 26 7.08 23.97 -5.46
CA ILE A 26 6.74 22.69 -4.84
C ILE A 26 7.70 21.65 -5.38
N ILE A 27 8.45 20.99 -4.49
CA ILE A 27 9.35 19.90 -4.82
C ILE A 27 8.73 18.61 -4.30
N VAL A 28 8.35 17.71 -5.21
CA VAL A 28 7.65 16.47 -4.89
C VAL A 28 8.60 15.27 -5.03
N ARG A 29 8.63 14.39 -4.03
CA ARG A 29 9.45 13.16 -4.01
C ARG A 29 8.67 11.97 -3.45
N GLY A 30 8.70 10.84 -4.17
CA GLY A 30 8.05 9.60 -3.74
C GLY A 30 6.56 9.53 -4.07
N PRO A 31 5.85 8.48 -3.61
CA PRO A 31 4.44 8.24 -3.90
C PRO A 31 3.53 9.14 -3.06
N VAL A 32 3.41 10.41 -3.45
CA VAL A 32 2.59 11.43 -2.79
C VAL A 32 1.67 12.09 -3.81
N GLU A 33 0.45 12.40 -3.39
CA GLU A 33 -0.50 13.22 -4.12
C GLU A 33 -0.44 14.63 -3.58
N VAL A 34 -0.25 15.61 -4.47
CA VAL A 34 -0.28 17.03 -4.12
C VAL A 34 -1.36 17.70 -4.96
N LEU A 35 -2.38 18.22 -4.29
CA LEU A 35 -3.47 18.95 -4.91
C LEU A 35 -3.34 20.43 -4.59
N VAL A 36 -3.23 21.25 -5.64
CA VAL A 36 -3.28 22.71 -5.53
C VAL A 36 -4.67 23.18 -5.92
N ILE A 37 -5.37 23.80 -4.98
CA ILE A 37 -6.73 24.30 -5.16
C ILE A 37 -6.68 25.82 -5.21
N THR A 38 -7.19 26.36 -6.31
CA THR A 38 -7.45 27.79 -6.50
C THR A 38 -8.97 28.01 -6.55
N ASN A 39 -9.42 29.26 -6.52
CA ASN A 39 -10.86 29.56 -6.57
C ASN A 39 -11.56 29.07 -7.85
N SER A 40 -10.83 28.81 -8.93
CA SER A 40 -11.37 28.50 -10.25
C SER A 40 -10.93 27.16 -10.82
N SER A 41 -9.94 26.51 -10.20
CA SER A 41 -9.38 25.25 -10.70
C SER A 41 -8.62 24.49 -9.62
N SER A 42 -8.47 23.19 -9.83
CA SER A 42 -7.58 22.33 -9.07
C SER A 42 -6.55 21.67 -10.00
N ILE A 43 -5.34 21.48 -9.50
CA ILE A 43 -4.22 20.92 -10.25
C ILE A 43 -3.55 19.85 -9.38
N PHE A 44 -3.42 18.64 -9.92
CA PHE A 44 -2.61 17.59 -9.32
C PHE A 44 -1.15 17.74 -9.76
N LEU A 45 -0.23 17.62 -8.81
CA LEU A 45 1.21 17.69 -9.04
C LEU A 45 1.85 16.36 -8.66
N HIS A 46 2.65 15.84 -9.58
CA HIS A 46 3.40 14.58 -9.39
C HIS A 46 4.93 14.78 -9.47
N ASN A 47 5.37 15.99 -9.78
CA ASN A 47 6.77 16.34 -9.96
C ASN A 47 7.05 17.75 -9.42
N SER A 48 8.35 18.07 -9.29
CA SER A 48 8.78 19.41 -8.90
C SER A 48 8.25 20.45 -9.88
N THR A 49 7.43 21.37 -9.39
CA THR A 49 6.73 22.38 -10.20
C THR A 49 6.86 23.76 -9.55
N LEU A 50 7.11 24.77 -10.38
CA LEU A 50 7.07 26.18 -9.98
C LEU A 50 5.75 26.78 -10.45
N LEU A 51 4.98 27.35 -9.52
CA LEU A 51 3.69 27.95 -9.81
C LEU A 51 3.67 29.40 -9.30
N THR A 52 3.02 30.27 -10.06
CA THR A 52 2.85 31.68 -9.68
C THR A 52 1.37 31.99 -9.56
N PHE A 53 0.99 32.56 -8.42
CA PHE A 53 -0.39 32.87 -8.09
C PHE A 53 -0.52 34.33 -7.69
N ASN A 54 -1.60 34.99 -8.10
CA ASN A 54 -1.92 36.36 -7.71
C ASN A 54 -2.82 36.44 -6.46
N ARG A 55 -3.10 35.28 -5.82
CA ARG A 55 -4.01 35.11 -4.69
C ARG A 55 -3.57 33.91 -3.84
N SER A 56 -4.17 33.78 -2.66
CA SER A 56 -3.99 32.62 -1.78
C SER A 56 -4.43 31.33 -2.48
N VAL A 57 -3.67 30.26 -2.27
CA VAL A 57 -3.99 28.91 -2.78
C VAL A 57 -4.04 27.92 -1.63
N ILE A 58 -4.88 26.89 -1.74
CA ILE A 58 -4.92 25.80 -0.76
C ILE A 58 -4.08 24.64 -1.31
N ILE A 59 -3.14 24.17 -0.51
CA ILE A 59 -2.34 22.99 -0.80
C ILE A 59 -2.86 21.86 0.07
N SER A 60 -3.27 20.76 -0.55
CA SER A 60 -3.62 19.51 0.12
C SER A 60 -2.65 18.41 -0.31
N VAL A 61 -2.19 17.61 0.65
CA VAL A 61 -1.14 16.62 0.45
C VAL A 61 -1.46 15.35 1.21
N SER A 62 -1.35 14.21 0.54
CA SER A 62 -1.60 12.87 1.10
C SER A 62 -0.66 11.84 0.46
N PRO A 63 -0.26 10.78 1.21
CA PRO A 63 0.48 9.67 0.63
C PRO A 63 -0.42 8.85 -0.31
N LEU A 64 0.10 8.44 -1.46
CA LEU A 64 -0.65 7.61 -2.42
C LEU A 64 -0.79 6.15 -1.97
N ASN A 65 0.18 5.68 -1.18
CA ASN A 65 0.25 4.29 -0.75
C ASN A 65 0.06 4.19 0.77
N PRO A 66 -0.69 3.18 1.26
CA PRO A 66 -0.73 2.88 2.68
C PRO A 66 0.66 2.50 3.19
N GLY A 67 0.95 2.83 4.46
CA GLY A 67 2.25 2.60 5.05
C GLY A 67 3.28 3.68 4.76
N TYR A 68 2.86 4.82 4.21
CA TYR A 68 3.68 6.01 4.03
C TYR A 68 3.10 7.15 4.86
N TYR A 69 3.98 8.05 5.28
CA TYR A 69 3.61 9.37 5.77
C TYR A 69 4.28 10.42 4.88
N VAL A 70 3.82 11.66 4.96
CA VAL A 70 4.39 12.76 4.19
C VAL A 70 5.20 13.65 5.12
N GLU A 71 6.40 14.03 4.70
CA GLU A 71 7.14 15.13 5.30
C GLU A 71 7.03 16.37 4.44
N ILE A 72 6.63 17.48 5.07
CA ILE A 72 6.64 18.81 4.47
C ILE A 72 7.65 19.65 5.22
N ASN A 73 8.71 20.07 4.51
CA ASN A 73 9.83 20.80 5.08
C ASN A 73 10.42 20.11 6.34
N GLY A 74 10.47 18.77 6.32
CA GLY A 74 11.01 17.94 7.41
C GLY A 74 10.04 17.67 8.57
N THR A 75 8.80 18.18 8.51
CA THR A 75 7.78 17.89 9.53
C THR A 75 6.85 16.79 9.04
N LYS A 76 6.63 15.75 9.86
CA LYS A 76 5.78 14.58 9.56
C LYS A 76 4.29 14.91 9.65
N TYR A 77 3.54 14.47 8.64
CA TYR A 77 2.08 14.56 8.54
C TYR A 77 1.50 13.26 7.95
N THR A 78 0.31 12.86 8.41
CA THR A 78 -0.48 11.83 7.72
C THR A 78 -1.15 12.45 6.49
N GLU A 79 -1.73 13.62 6.67
CA GLU A 79 -2.29 14.48 5.63
C GLU A 79 -2.01 15.94 6.02
N TYR A 80 -1.91 16.81 5.03
CA TYR A 80 -1.66 18.24 5.27
C TYR A 80 -2.53 19.08 4.36
N THR A 81 -3.23 20.06 4.93
CA THR A 81 -3.95 21.06 4.14
C THR A 81 -3.70 22.46 4.71
N ARG A 82 -3.20 23.39 3.90
CA ARG A 82 -2.94 24.78 4.32
C ARG A 82 -3.16 25.78 3.18
N ALA A 83 -3.68 26.96 3.53
CA ALA A 83 -3.69 28.13 2.66
C ALA A 83 -2.31 28.82 2.64
N ILE A 84 -1.76 29.00 1.44
CA ILE A 84 -0.48 29.67 1.18
C ILE A 84 -0.76 31.06 0.62
N ASN A 85 -0.28 32.08 1.34
CA ASN A 85 -0.52 33.49 1.07
C ASN A 85 0.78 34.30 0.85
N SER A 86 1.91 33.62 0.65
CA SER A 86 3.21 34.22 0.43
C SER A 86 4.08 33.38 -0.50
N SER A 87 5.18 33.95 -0.99
CA SER A 87 6.17 33.19 -1.77
C SER A 87 6.95 32.26 -0.84
N GLU A 88 6.87 30.95 -1.08
CA GLU A 88 7.59 29.95 -0.30
C GLU A 88 8.01 28.73 -1.15
N THR A 89 8.89 27.91 -0.59
CA THR A 89 9.24 26.61 -1.16
C THR A 89 8.73 25.50 -0.23
N LEU A 90 7.98 24.56 -0.79
CA LEU A 90 7.49 23.38 -0.09
C LEU A 90 8.25 22.15 -0.60
N ASN A 91 9.04 21.53 0.28
CA ASN A 91 9.67 20.25 0.04
C ASN A 91 8.75 19.16 0.58
N ILE A 92 8.09 18.43 -0.32
CA ILE A 92 7.11 17.39 -0.01
C ILE A 92 7.72 16.04 -0.37
N THR A 93 7.89 15.17 0.64
CA THR A 93 8.46 13.83 0.46
C THR A 93 7.58 12.79 1.12
N ALA A 94 7.18 11.74 0.40
CA ALA A 94 6.58 10.54 1.01
C ALA A 94 7.67 9.61 1.53
N ILE A 95 7.56 9.21 2.80
CA ILE A 95 8.51 8.35 3.49
C ILE A 95 7.78 7.08 3.97
N PRO A 96 8.32 5.88 3.71
CA PRO A 96 7.73 4.65 4.21
C PRO A 96 7.84 4.57 5.74
N GLU A 97 6.75 4.18 6.38
CA GLU A 97 6.69 3.86 7.80
C GLU A 97 6.91 2.36 7.98
N PHE A 98 7.79 1.99 8.91
CA PHE A 98 8.09 0.60 9.20
C PHE A 98 7.56 0.21 10.57
N VAL A 99 7.00 -0.99 10.64
CA VAL A 99 6.54 -1.66 11.86
C VAL A 99 7.60 -2.64 12.32
N LYS A 100 7.89 -2.63 13.62
CA LYS A 100 8.71 -3.67 14.24
C LYS A 100 7.87 -4.93 14.44
N VAL A 101 8.33 -6.04 13.89
CA VAL A 101 7.72 -7.36 14.05
C VAL A 101 8.64 -8.22 14.90
N SER A 102 8.13 -8.69 16.03
CA SER A 102 8.83 -9.61 16.92
C SER A 102 8.24 -11.01 16.71
N LEU A 103 9.06 -11.92 16.17
CA LEU A 103 8.69 -13.29 15.90
C LEU A 103 9.30 -14.21 16.96
N ASN A 104 8.45 -14.90 17.70
CA ASN A 104 8.83 -15.91 18.68
C ASN A 104 8.60 -17.30 18.09
N LEU A 105 9.67 -18.05 17.88
CA LEU A 105 9.62 -19.42 17.37
C LEU A 105 9.87 -20.42 18.50
N SER A 106 8.95 -21.37 18.66
CA SER A 106 9.08 -22.52 19.55
C SER A 106 9.15 -23.82 18.76
N GLY A 107 10.25 -24.56 18.91
CA GLY A 107 10.53 -25.81 18.20
C GLY A 107 11.61 -25.70 17.11
N SER A 108 11.88 -26.80 16.41
CA SER A 108 13.02 -26.95 15.48
C SER A 108 12.67 -26.75 13.99
N GLY A 109 11.56 -26.09 13.68
CA GLY A 109 11.14 -25.82 12.30
C GLY A 109 11.78 -24.58 11.68
N LYS A 110 11.54 -24.39 10.39
CA LYS A 110 11.92 -23.18 9.64
C LYS A 110 10.68 -22.59 9.00
N ILE A 111 10.59 -21.27 8.99
CA ILE A 111 9.56 -20.55 8.22
C ILE A 111 10.22 -19.72 7.12
N ARG A 112 9.50 -19.56 6.02
CA ARG A 112 9.76 -18.54 5.00
C ARG A 112 8.79 -17.40 5.22
N LEU A 113 9.33 -16.21 5.44
CA LEU A 113 8.58 -14.96 5.48
C LEU A 113 8.75 -14.28 4.12
N THR A 114 7.65 -13.89 3.49
CA THR A 114 7.65 -13.12 2.24
C THR A 114 6.93 -11.81 2.47
N PHE A 115 7.60 -10.71 2.13
CA PHE A 115 7.08 -9.36 2.28
C PHE A 115 6.26 -8.97 1.05
N SER A 116 5.40 -7.96 1.21
CA SER A 116 4.59 -7.39 0.13
C SER A 116 5.37 -6.93 -1.10
N ASN A 117 6.63 -6.51 -0.91
CA ASN A 117 7.55 -6.14 -1.99
C ASN A 117 8.17 -7.35 -2.73
N GLY A 118 7.77 -8.58 -2.40
CA GLY A 118 8.27 -9.83 -2.99
C GLY A 118 9.56 -10.37 -2.38
N SER A 119 10.26 -9.59 -1.56
CA SER A 119 11.46 -10.08 -0.86
C SER A 119 11.10 -11.18 0.14
N SER A 120 12.04 -12.07 0.46
CA SER A 120 11.82 -13.16 1.40
C SER A 120 13.00 -13.37 2.32
N ILE A 121 12.72 -13.80 3.55
CA ILE A 121 13.74 -14.27 4.51
C ILE A 121 13.34 -15.64 5.05
N ILE A 122 14.34 -16.47 5.38
CA ILE A 122 14.14 -17.76 6.05
C ILE A 122 14.58 -17.60 7.49
N VAL A 123 13.70 -17.98 8.42
CA VAL A 123 13.93 -17.83 9.86
C VAL A 123 13.77 -19.17 10.55
N ASN A 124 14.71 -19.49 11.46
CA ASN A 124 14.75 -20.73 12.22
C ASN A 124 14.92 -20.52 13.73
N LYS A 125 14.89 -19.27 14.19
CA LYS A 125 15.00 -18.86 15.60
C LYS A 125 14.21 -17.59 15.81
N SER A 126 13.79 -17.32 17.04
CA SER A 126 13.12 -16.06 17.37
C SER A 126 13.96 -14.86 16.91
N THR A 127 13.31 -13.91 16.24
CA THR A 127 13.99 -12.79 15.59
C THR A 127 13.08 -11.56 15.54
N GLU A 128 13.71 -10.39 15.39
CA GLU A 128 13.01 -9.13 15.19
C GLU A 128 13.43 -8.54 13.86
N PHE A 129 12.47 -8.00 13.13
CA PHE A 129 12.72 -7.33 11.85
C PHE A 129 11.72 -6.20 11.63
N TYR A 130 12.04 -5.32 10.69
CA TYR A 130 11.15 -4.24 10.26
C TYR A 130 10.46 -4.62 8.95
N ALA A 131 9.16 -4.33 8.87
CA ALA A 131 8.33 -4.52 7.70
C ALA A 131 7.53 -3.26 7.42
N LEU A 132 7.14 -3.01 6.16
CA LEU A 132 6.35 -1.83 5.80
C LEU A 132 5.00 -1.85 6.54
N ASN A 133 4.62 -0.72 7.16
CA ASN A 133 3.33 -0.57 7.83
C ASN A 133 2.17 -0.73 6.84
N ASN A 134 1.01 -1.16 7.31
CA ASN A 134 -0.19 -1.44 6.51
C ASN A 134 0.08 -2.33 5.28
N SER A 135 0.99 -3.30 5.41
CA SER A 135 1.34 -4.23 4.33
C SER A 135 1.13 -5.69 4.73
N LEU A 136 1.07 -6.58 3.74
CA LEU A 136 0.88 -8.01 3.98
C LEU A 136 2.22 -8.72 4.21
N LEU A 137 2.21 -9.63 5.19
CA LEU A 137 3.28 -10.58 5.47
C LEU A 137 2.76 -12.00 5.22
N TYR A 138 3.43 -12.72 4.34
CA TYR A 138 3.11 -14.11 4.03
C TYR A 138 4.08 -15.01 4.79
N ILE A 139 3.52 -15.95 5.54
CA ILE A 139 4.28 -16.89 6.36
C ILE A 139 4.01 -18.29 5.82
N TYR A 140 5.08 -19.01 5.51
CA TYR A 140 5.00 -20.40 5.03
C TYR A 140 5.96 -21.30 5.81
N SER A 141 5.54 -22.53 6.07
CA SER A 141 6.36 -23.58 6.67
C SER A 141 6.11 -24.91 5.99
N SER A 142 7.14 -25.73 5.86
CA SER A 142 6.99 -27.11 5.40
C SER A 142 6.42 -28.04 6.48
N LYS A 143 6.41 -27.60 7.75
CA LYS A 143 5.81 -28.31 8.90
C LYS A 143 4.53 -27.62 9.36
N THR A 144 3.63 -28.37 9.96
CA THR A 144 2.47 -27.82 10.66
C THR A 144 2.92 -26.90 11.80
N MET A 145 2.34 -25.71 11.85
CA MET A 145 2.63 -24.68 12.84
C MET A 145 1.34 -24.09 13.39
N PHE A 146 1.45 -23.49 14.56
CA PHE A 146 0.36 -22.81 15.25
C PHE A 146 0.69 -21.32 15.32
N ILE A 147 -0.11 -20.49 14.65
CA ILE A 147 -0.02 -19.02 14.74
C ILE A 147 -1.31 -18.52 15.40
N ASN A 148 -1.22 -17.80 16.52
CA ASN A 148 -2.37 -17.15 17.16
C ASN A 148 -3.62 -18.03 17.26
N ASN A 149 -3.44 -19.25 17.76
CA ASN A 149 -4.50 -20.24 17.90
C ASN A 149 -5.04 -20.89 16.61
N VAL A 150 -4.36 -20.68 15.48
CA VAL A 150 -4.71 -21.27 14.18
C VAL A 150 -3.63 -22.26 13.77
N THR A 151 -4.05 -23.50 13.49
CA THR A 151 -3.17 -24.55 12.96
C THR A 151 -3.10 -24.45 11.45
N THR A 152 -1.91 -24.24 10.90
CA THR A 152 -1.70 -24.09 9.46
C THR A 152 -0.24 -24.38 9.07
N ASN A 153 0.03 -24.52 7.78
CA ASN A 153 1.36 -24.48 7.19
C ASN A 153 1.59 -23.21 6.34
N PHE A 154 0.56 -22.38 6.15
CA PHE A 154 0.64 -21.07 5.49
C PHE A 154 -0.27 -20.03 6.19
N TYR A 155 0.11 -18.76 6.18
CA TYR A 155 -0.70 -17.68 6.75
C TYR A 155 -0.41 -16.33 6.10
N ILE A 156 -1.42 -15.48 6.00
CA ILE A 156 -1.30 -14.10 5.51
C ILE A 156 -1.72 -13.19 6.66
N LEU A 157 -0.85 -12.27 7.02
CA LEU A 157 -1.06 -11.32 8.11
C LEU A 157 -1.03 -9.89 7.58
N ALA A 158 -2.05 -9.09 7.90
CA ALA A 158 -1.99 -7.64 7.74
C ALA A 158 -1.19 -7.02 8.89
N LEU A 159 -0.17 -6.22 8.55
CA LEU A 159 0.71 -5.61 9.53
C LEU A 159 0.30 -4.17 9.86
N ASN A 160 -0.16 -3.90 11.09
CA ASN A 160 -0.53 -2.55 11.55
C ASN A 160 0.09 -2.25 12.91
N ASN A 161 1.07 -1.32 12.97
CA ASN A 161 1.83 -0.96 14.18
C ASN A 161 2.46 -2.19 14.90
N ASN A 162 3.34 -2.01 15.89
CA ASN A 162 4.15 -3.11 16.46
C ASN A 162 3.41 -4.45 16.64
N ILE A 163 3.95 -5.54 16.07
CA ILE A 163 3.31 -6.86 16.07
C ILE A 163 4.20 -7.90 16.72
N THR A 164 3.61 -8.70 17.60
CA THR A 164 4.23 -9.91 18.14
C THR A 164 3.56 -11.15 17.57
N LEU A 165 4.35 -12.05 17.00
CA LEU A 165 3.89 -13.31 16.43
C LEU A 165 4.48 -14.47 17.21
N ASN A 166 3.60 -15.30 17.76
CA ASN A 166 3.99 -16.54 18.42
C ASN A 166 3.71 -17.71 17.48
N ILE A 167 4.77 -18.39 17.08
CA ILE A 167 4.70 -19.53 16.17
C ILE A 167 5.30 -20.76 16.86
N THR A 168 4.46 -21.76 17.04
CA THR A 168 4.88 -23.05 17.60
C THR A 168 4.87 -24.10 16.52
N PHE A 169 5.99 -24.79 16.32
CA PHE A 169 6.03 -25.96 15.46
C PHE A 169 5.46 -27.14 16.20
N LEU A 170 4.44 -27.76 15.61
CA LEU A 170 3.95 -29.01 16.12
C LEU A 170 4.93 -30.10 15.71
N ASN A 171 5.26 -30.97 16.66
CA ASN A 171 5.83 -32.25 16.30
C ASN A 171 4.84 -32.90 15.34
N ASN A 172 5.32 -33.21 14.14
CA ASN A 172 4.64 -34.16 13.31
C ASN A 172 4.64 -35.43 14.17
N LYS A 173 3.54 -35.73 14.90
CA LYS A 173 3.23 -37.13 15.16
C LYS A 173 3.19 -37.66 13.74
N SER A 174 4.25 -38.35 13.32
CA SER A 174 4.08 -39.29 12.24
C SER A 174 2.84 -40.05 12.67
N SER A 175 1.75 -39.88 11.93
CA SER A 175 0.80 -40.95 11.85
C SER A 175 1.69 -42.14 11.53
N SER A 176 1.91 -43.03 12.51
CA SER A 176 2.31 -44.37 12.15
C SER A 176 1.31 -44.73 11.06
N ALA A 177 1.80 -45.13 9.90
CA ALA A 177 0.96 -45.73 8.91
C ALA A 177 0.32 -46.95 9.60
N GLY A 178 -0.84 -46.75 10.24
CA GLY A 178 -1.83 -47.79 10.32
C GLY A 178 -2.04 -48.15 8.87
N ASN A 179 -1.78 -49.40 8.53
CA ASN A 179 -1.96 -49.94 7.20
C ASN A 179 -3.35 -49.54 6.69
N VAL A 180 -3.42 -48.43 5.96
CA VAL A 180 -4.58 -48.09 5.16
C VAL A 180 -4.32 -48.81 3.86
N SER A 181 -5.00 -49.94 3.73
CA SER A 181 -5.14 -50.68 2.48
C SER A 181 -5.40 -49.70 1.33
N ASN A 182 -4.62 -49.84 0.27
CA ASN A 182 -4.89 -49.20 -1.00
C ASN A 182 -6.35 -49.43 -1.42
N SER A 183 -7.15 -48.38 -1.45
CA SER A 183 -8.21 -48.27 -2.45
C SER A 183 -8.05 -46.92 -3.14
N GLN A 184 -7.17 -46.87 -4.15
CA GLN A 184 -7.28 -45.83 -5.16
C GLN A 184 -8.65 -45.98 -5.83
N GLY A 185 -9.38 -44.87 -5.95
CA GLY A 185 -10.75 -44.84 -6.43
C GLY A 185 -10.88 -45.34 -7.86
N PHE A 186 -11.59 -46.45 -8.05
CA PHE A 186 -12.08 -46.92 -9.35
C PHE A 186 -13.41 -46.27 -9.77
N ILE A 187 -13.95 -45.33 -8.97
CA ILE A 187 -15.23 -44.68 -9.27
C ILE A 187 -15.11 -43.79 -10.52
N GLY A 188 -13.97 -43.11 -10.72
CA GLY A 188 -13.75 -42.27 -11.92
C GLY A 188 -13.56 -43.07 -13.21
N ILE A 189 -12.87 -44.21 -13.13
CA ILE A 189 -12.63 -45.10 -14.28
C ILE A 189 -13.94 -45.85 -14.64
N GLY A 190 -14.71 -46.26 -13.64
CA GLY A 190 -16.02 -46.90 -13.83
C GLY A 190 -17.06 -45.98 -14.48
N LEU A 191 -17.17 -44.73 -14.02
CA LEU A 191 -18.08 -43.74 -14.61
C LEU A 191 -17.66 -43.35 -16.04
N GLY A 192 -16.35 -43.26 -16.30
CA GLY A 192 -15.83 -43.01 -17.65
C GLY A 192 -16.17 -44.10 -18.66
N LEU A 193 -16.06 -45.37 -18.26
CA LEU A 193 -16.42 -46.52 -19.10
C LEU A 193 -17.94 -46.61 -19.34
N ILE A 194 -18.76 -46.27 -18.34
CA ILE A 194 -20.23 -46.23 -18.49
C ILE A 194 -20.63 -45.10 -19.46
N ALA A 195 -20.05 -43.91 -19.33
CA ALA A 195 -20.33 -42.78 -20.24
C ALA A 195 -19.91 -43.10 -21.69
N LEU A 196 -18.74 -43.73 -21.88
CA LEU A 196 -18.27 -44.16 -23.21
C LEU A 196 -19.21 -45.22 -23.83
N SER A 197 -19.74 -46.13 -23.01
CA SER A 197 -20.68 -47.17 -23.43
C SER A 197 -22.02 -46.58 -23.89
N PHE A 198 -22.56 -45.62 -23.13
CA PHE A 198 -23.77 -44.89 -23.54
C PHE A 198 -23.56 -44.08 -24.82
N TYR A 199 -22.43 -43.39 -24.94
CA TYR A 199 -22.10 -42.62 -26.15
C TYR A 199 -22.05 -43.51 -27.39
N LEU A 200 -21.36 -44.66 -27.33
CA LEU A 200 -21.29 -45.61 -28.44
C LEU A 200 -22.65 -46.22 -28.78
N PHE A 201 -23.48 -46.52 -27.77
CA PHE A 201 -24.82 -47.05 -27.98
C PHE A 201 -25.74 -46.06 -28.70
N PHE A 202 -25.73 -44.79 -28.30
CA PHE A 202 -26.52 -43.75 -28.98
C PHE A 202 -25.99 -43.40 -30.37
N LYS A 203 -24.67 -43.38 -30.57
CA LYS A 203 -24.05 -43.14 -31.88
C LYS A 203 -24.44 -44.21 -32.91
N LYS A 204 -24.61 -45.47 -32.47
CA LYS A 204 -25.07 -46.56 -33.35
C LYS A 204 -26.54 -46.49 -33.76
N ARG A 205 -27.37 -45.67 -33.10
CA ARG A 205 -28.78 -45.44 -33.47
C ARG A 205 -29.00 -44.25 -34.40
N GLN A 206 -27.94 -43.50 -34.71
CA GLN A 206 -27.97 -42.34 -35.62
C GLN A 206 -27.35 -42.65 -37.00
N GLN A 207 -27.05 -43.92 -37.27
CA GLN A 207 -26.77 -44.48 -38.61
C GLN A 207 -27.86 -45.49 -38.95
#